data_AF-A0A7W1MZW2-F1
#
_entry.id   AF-A0A7W1MZW2-F1
#
_cell.length_a   1.000
_cell.length_b   1.000
_cell.length_c   1.000
_cell.angle_alpha   90.00
_cell.angle_beta   90.00
_cell.angle_gamma   90.00
#
_symmetry.space_group_name_H-M   'P 1'
#
loop_
_entity.id
_entity.type
_entity.pdbx_description
1 polymer ?
#
loop_
_entity_poly.entity_id
_entity_poly.type
_entity_poly.pdbx_seq_one_letter_code
_entity_poly.pdbx_strand_id
1 'polypeptide(L)'
;MPETHGTKSDGTPITDEMVEAMADQAERGYDVEELRRRRGGRPPMGSAASSVESVRLDPELKRDLLLRAAEQHISVSEAIRRAIGQYLRAS
;
A
#
# COMPACT_ATOMS: atom_id res chain seq x y z
N MET A 1 -9.15 -36.53 18.34
CA MET A 1 -8.52 -35.19 18.30
C MET A 1 -9.34 -34.41 17.28
N PRO A 2 -9.86 -33.21 17.61
CA PRO A 2 -10.58 -32.41 16.61
C PRO A 2 -9.67 -32.15 15.41
N GLU A 3 -10.22 -32.25 14.20
CA GLU A 3 -9.46 -32.05 12.97
C GLU A 3 -9.14 -30.55 12.84
N THR A 4 -7.88 -30.22 12.53
CA THR A 4 -7.42 -28.84 12.39
C THR A 4 -6.97 -28.56 10.97
N HIS A 5 -7.50 -27.49 10.38
CA HIS A 5 -7.32 -27.13 8.96
C HIS A 5 -6.13 -26.17 8.72
N GLY A 6 -5.16 -26.15 9.65
CA GLY A 6 -4.02 -25.24 9.65
C GLY A 6 -4.05 -24.20 10.77
N THR A 7 -3.25 -23.14 10.63
CA THR A 7 -3.10 -22.08 11.64
C THR A 7 -3.26 -20.69 11.03
N LYS A 8 -3.87 -19.79 11.80
CA LYS A 8 -3.92 -18.35 11.47
C LYS A 8 -2.54 -17.72 11.55
N SER A 9 -2.41 -16.49 11.05
CA SER A 9 -1.17 -15.70 11.13
C SER A 9 -0.68 -15.43 12.56
N ASP A 10 -1.57 -15.54 13.55
CA ASP A 10 -1.26 -15.44 14.98
C ASP A 10 -0.94 -16.79 15.65
N GLY A 11 -0.93 -17.89 14.90
CA GLY A 11 -0.68 -19.24 15.39
C GLY A 11 -1.90 -19.98 15.93
N THR A 12 -3.09 -19.37 15.94
CA THR A 12 -4.32 -20.02 16.40
C THR A 12 -4.73 -21.16 15.44
N PRO A 13 -4.94 -22.40 15.92
CA PRO A 13 -5.41 -23.50 15.07
C PRO A 13 -6.82 -23.26 14.54
N ILE A 14 -7.05 -23.60 13.27
CA ILE A 14 -8.37 -23.49 12.63
C ILE A 14 -9.13 -24.79 12.90
N THR A 15 -10.22 -24.71 13.67
CA THR A 15 -11.07 -25.85 14.00
C THR A 15 -12.21 -26.03 13.00
N ASP A 16 -12.82 -27.22 12.97
CA ASP A 16 -14.03 -27.50 12.16
C ASP A 16 -15.15 -26.49 12.42
N GLU A 17 -15.41 -26.15 13.69
CA GLU A 17 -16.42 -25.16 14.06
C GLU A 17 -16.14 -23.78 13.47
N MET A 18 -14.87 -23.39 13.38
CA MET A 18 -14.48 -22.12 12.75
C MET A 18 -14.67 -22.16 11.24
N VAL A 19 -14.42 -23.30 10.61
CA VAL A 19 -14.67 -23.49 9.17
C VAL A 19 -16.17 -23.40 8.89
N GLU A 20 -17.01 -24.06 9.68
CA GLU A 20 -18.46 -24.01 9.52
C GLU A 20 -19.00 -22.59 9.72
N ALA A 21 -18.53 -21.88 10.76
CA ALA A 21 -18.91 -20.49 10.98
C ALA A 21 -18.50 -19.56 9.84
N MET A 22 -17.35 -19.83 9.18
CA MET A 22 -16.91 -19.10 8.00
C MET A 22 -17.75 -19.45 6.77
N ALA A 23 -18.12 -20.72 6.59
CA ALA A 23 -19.00 -21.18 5.51
C ALA A 23 -20.38 -20.53 5.62
N ASP A 24 -21.00 -20.59 6.81
CA ASP A 24 -22.27 -19.93 7.09
C ASP A 24 -22.22 -18.41 6.84
N GLN A 25 -21.09 -17.76 7.19
CA GLN A 25 -20.89 -16.35 6.90
C GLN A 25 -20.84 -16.07 5.40
N ALA A 26 -20.16 -16.92 4.63
CA ALA A 26 -20.08 -16.78 3.18
C ALA A 26 -21.45 -16.99 2.51
N GLU A 27 -22.23 -17.97 2.97
CA GLU A 27 -23.57 -18.27 2.45
C GLU A 27 -24.59 -17.18 2.77
N ARG A 28 -24.53 -16.58 3.97
CA ARG A 28 -25.35 -15.40 4.32
C ARG A 28 -25.06 -14.20 3.43
N GLY A 29 -23.85 -14.12 2.87
CA GLY A 29 -23.37 -12.99 2.10
C GLY A 29 -23.11 -11.74 2.96
N TYR A 30 -22.47 -10.74 2.35
CA TYR A 30 -22.21 -9.44 2.98
C TYR A 30 -23.14 -8.38 2.39
N ASP A 31 -23.59 -7.43 3.22
CA ASP A 31 -24.31 -6.25 2.73
C ASP A 31 -23.37 -5.36 1.90
N VAL A 32 -23.65 -5.33 0.59
CA VAL A 32 -22.88 -4.58 -0.40
C VAL A 32 -22.93 -3.07 -0.12
N GLU A 33 -24.03 -2.55 0.43
CA GLU A 33 -24.16 -1.12 0.76
C GLU A 33 -23.35 -0.74 2.00
N GLU A 34 -23.14 -1.67 2.94
CA GLU A 34 -22.19 -1.51 4.04
C GLU A 34 -20.73 -1.55 3.57
N LEU A 35 -20.41 -2.47 2.66
CA LEU A 35 -19.05 -2.58 2.09
C LEU A 35 -18.67 -1.36 1.25
N ARG A 36 -19.61 -0.81 0.46
CA ARG A 36 -19.39 0.38 -0.37
C ARG A 36 -19.31 1.69 0.41
N ARG A 37 -19.85 1.73 1.64
CA ARG A 37 -19.80 2.91 2.53
C ARG A 37 -18.37 3.31 2.88
N ARG A 38 -17.38 2.41 2.72
CA ARG A 38 -15.97 2.81 2.63
C ARG A 38 -15.76 3.59 1.33
N ARG A 39 -15.92 4.92 1.37
CA ARG A 39 -15.30 5.84 0.41
C ARG A 39 -13.83 5.43 0.28
N GLY A 40 -13.45 4.75 -0.79
CA GLY A 40 -12.18 4.03 -0.78
C GLY A 40 -11.57 3.83 -2.15
N GLY A 41 -11.42 4.91 -2.91
CA GLY A 41 -10.32 4.95 -3.87
C GLY A 41 -8.98 4.94 -3.11
N ARG A 42 -7.87 4.78 -3.84
CA ARG A 42 -6.54 4.95 -3.24
C ARG A 42 -6.46 6.32 -2.55
N PRO A 43 -6.09 6.40 -1.26
CA PRO A 43 -5.92 7.69 -0.60
C PRO A 43 -4.98 8.60 -1.41
N PRO A 44 -5.31 9.89 -1.57
CA PRO A 44 -4.41 10.82 -2.23
C PRO A 44 -3.10 10.93 -1.46
N MET A 45 -1.99 11.22 -2.16
CA MET A 45 -0.69 11.45 -1.52
C MET A 45 -0.61 12.79 -0.75
N GLY A 46 -1.68 13.60 -0.78
CA GLY A 46 -1.77 14.90 -0.12
C GLY A 46 -3.22 15.39 -0.07
N SER A 47 -3.42 16.71 -0.15
CA SER A 47 -4.77 17.33 -0.12
C SER A 47 -5.63 17.01 -1.34
N ALA A 48 -5.02 16.55 -2.44
CA ALA A 48 -5.69 16.21 -3.69
C ALA A 48 -4.92 15.12 -4.46
N ALA A 49 -5.46 14.68 -5.59
CA ALA A 49 -4.78 13.76 -6.50
C ALA A 49 -3.47 14.38 -7.02
N SER A 50 -2.42 13.57 -7.12
CA SER A 50 -1.11 14.01 -7.63
C SER A 50 -1.15 14.20 -9.16
N SER A 51 -0.56 15.30 -9.65
CA SER A 51 -0.27 15.48 -11.08
C SER A 51 1.07 14.86 -11.46
N VAL A 52 1.25 14.58 -12.76
CA VAL A 52 2.52 14.11 -13.33
C VAL A 52 3.14 15.26 -14.11
N GLU A 53 4.27 15.76 -13.62
CA GLU A 53 5.05 16.80 -14.29
C GLU A 53 6.25 16.20 -15.04
N SER A 54 6.44 16.57 -16.29
CA SER A 54 7.58 16.13 -17.09
C SER A 54 8.80 17.02 -16.85
N VAL A 55 9.93 16.44 -16.44
CA VAL A 55 11.19 17.16 -16.20
C VAL A 55 12.31 16.61 -17.09
N ARG A 56 13.09 17.49 -17.72
CA ARG A 56 14.30 17.11 -18.46
C ARG A 56 15.48 17.08 -17.50
N LEU A 57 16.12 15.92 -17.39
CA LEU A 57 17.31 15.73 -16.57
C LEU A 57 18.51 15.49 -17.47
N ASP A 58 19.63 16.11 -17.11
CA ASP A 58 20.92 15.76 -17.68
C ASP A 58 21.24 14.27 -17.41
N PRO A 59 21.89 13.52 -18.33
CA PRO A 59 22.20 12.11 -18.14
C PRO A 59 23.02 11.82 -16.87
N GLU A 60 23.96 12.68 -16.51
CA GLU A 60 24.79 12.53 -15.31
C GLU A 60 23.93 12.72 -14.06
N LEU A 61 23.09 13.76 -14.05
CA LEU A 61 22.14 14.01 -12.96
C LEU A 61 21.16 12.84 -12.77
N LYS A 62 20.67 12.25 -13.88
CA LYS A 62 19.80 11.08 -13.83
C LYS A 62 20.52 9.87 -13.22
N ARG A 63 21.79 9.64 -13.59
CA ARG A 63 22.60 8.55 -13.02
C ARG A 63 22.77 8.73 -11.52
N ASP A 64 23.15 9.92 -11.09
CA ASP A 64 23.42 10.20 -9.68
C ASP A 64 22.12 10.11 -8.84
N LEU A 65 20.98 10.51 -9.41
CA LEU A 65 19.67 10.31 -8.81
C LEU A 65 19.32 8.82 -8.63
N LEU A 66 19.61 7.98 -9.64
CA LEU A 66 19.37 6.53 -9.57
C LEU A 66 20.23 5.87 -8.49
N LEU A 67 21.51 6.26 -8.40
CA LEU A 67 22.43 5.76 -7.38
C LEU A 67 21.94 6.12 -5.97
N ARG A 68 21.60 7.39 -5.74
CA ARG A 68 21.05 7.83 -4.45
C ARG A 68 19.75 7.13 -4.07
N ALA A 69 18.87 6.91 -5.04
CA ALA A 69 17.61 6.20 -4.80
C ALA A 69 17.86 4.73 -4.41
N ALA A 70 18.82 4.06 -5.05
CA ALA A 70 19.22 2.70 -4.74
C ALA A 70 19.86 2.59 -3.34
N GLU A 71 20.80 3.49 -3.01
CA GLU A 71 21.46 3.55 -1.69
C GLU A 71 20.46 3.72 -0.54
N GLN A 72 19.40 4.50 -0.76
CA GLN A 72 18.38 4.77 0.24
C GLN A 72 17.21 3.78 0.20
N HIS A 73 17.23 2.80 -0.71
CA HIS A 73 16.14 1.85 -0.94
C HIS A 73 14.77 2.53 -1.17
N ILE A 74 14.76 3.66 -1.90
CA ILE A 74 13.53 4.40 -2.25
C ILE A 74 13.34 4.47 -3.76
N SER A 75 12.11 4.79 -4.19
CA SER A 75 11.83 5.06 -5.60
C SER A 75 12.48 6.37 -6.07
N VAL A 76 12.78 6.46 -7.36
CA VAL A 76 13.28 7.69 -8.01
C VAL A 76 12.32 8.86 -7.78
N SER A 77 11.01 8.65 -7.94
CA SER A 77 10.00 9.69 -7.71
C SER A 77 9.99 10.19 -6.26
N GLU A 78 10.26 9.31 -5.30
CA GLU A 78 10.39 9.70 -3.89
C GLU A 78 11.64 10.55 -3.65
N ALA A 79 12.78 10.16 -4.24
CA ALA A 79 14.00 10.95 -4.17
C ALA A 79 13.80 12.37 -4.75
N ILE A 80 13.12 12.49 -5.90
CA ILE A 80 12.77 13.78 -6.51
C ILE A 80 11.87 14.61 -5.59
N ARG A 81 10.79 14.03 -5.04
CA ARG A 81 9.89 14.75 -4.12
C ARG A 81 10.62 15.27 -2.89
N ARG A 82 11.50 14.45 -2.30
CA ARG A 82 12.31 14.87 -1.15
C ARG A 82 13.25 16.01 -1.50
N ALA A 83 13.92 15.95 -2.65
CA ALA A 83 14.81 17.00 -3.12
C ALA A 83 14.06 18.34 -3.30
N ILE A 84 12.89 18.32 -3.95
CA ILE A 84 12.03 19.51 -4.10
C ILE A 84 11.61 20.05 -2.74
N GLY A 85 11.14 19.19 -1.83
CA GLY A 85 10.74 19.61 -0.50
C GLY A 85 11.87 20.17 0.35
N GLN A 86 13.10 19.66 0.20
CA GLN A 86 14.30 20.21 0.85
C GLN A 86 14.67 21.58 0.27
N TYR A 87 14.66 21.71 -1.07
CA TYR A 87 14.93 22.97 -1.75
C TYR A 87 13.97 24.09 -1.32
N LEU A 88 12.66 23.79 -1.28
CA LEU A 88 11.63 24.75 -0.86
C LEU A 88 11.68 25.14 0.63
N ARG A 89 12.29 24.30 1.49
CA ARG A 89 12.49 24.63 2.92
C ARG A 89 13.77 25.41 3.19
N ALA A 90 14.76 25.26 2.33
CA ALA A 90 16.04 25.96 2.41
C ALA A 90 16.00 27.35 1.75
N SER A 91 14.92 27.67 1.04
CA SER A 91 14.63 28.96 0.42
C SER A 91 13.76 29.80 1.34
#